data_AF-A0AAE4F1K2-F1
#
_entry.id   AF-A0AAE4F1K2-F1
#
_cell.length_a   1.000
_cell.length_b   1.000
_cell.length_c   1.000
_cell.angle_alpha   90.00
_cell.angle_beta   90.00
_cell.angle_gamma   90.00
#
_symmetry.space_group_name_H-M   'P 1'
#
loop_
_entity.id
_entity.type
_entity.pdbx_description
1 polymer ?
#
loop_
_entity_poly.entity_id
_entity_poly.type
_entity_poly.pdbx_seq_one_letter_code
_entity_poly.pdbx_strand_id
1 'polypeptide(L)'
;MSRNTESPVDVDEALTRIDSRGAKIRKEQLERTLSQLQADSELTADQRLAVEELSERLVDQLLAVPRASLQDAARNADEETIETAMSLFE
;
A
#
# COMPACT_ATOMS: atom_id res chain seq x y z
N MET A 1 -4.09 16.00 -37.78
CA MET A 1 -3.87 14.77 -37.00
C MET A 1 -4.02 15.13 -35.55
N SER A 2 -5.10 14.65 -34.94
CA SER A 2 -5.45 14.93 -33.55
C SER A 2 -4.34 14.42 -32.65
N ARG A 3 -3.80 15.29 -31.80
CA ARG A 3 -2.92 14.86 -30.70
C ARG A 3 -3.73 13.87 -29.86
N ASN A 4 -3.22 12.65 -29.77
CA ASN A 4 -3.72 11.63 -28.87
C ASN A 4 -3.68 12.23 -27.47
N THR A 5 -4.83 12.56 -26.90
CA THR A 5 -4.96 12.85 -25.47
C THR A 5 -5.01 11.48 -24.79
N GLU A 6 -3.86 10.82 -24.73
CA GLU A 6 -3.67 9.74 -23.76
C GLU A 6 -3.95 10.34 -22.39
N SER A 7 -4.84 9.67 -21.67
CA SER A 7 -5.37 10.09 -20.38
C SER A 7 -4.19 10.42 -19.45
N PRO A 8 -4.23 11.53 -18.69
CA PRO A 8 -3.20 11.76 -17.68
C PRO A 8 -3.20 10.53 -16.78
N VAL A 9 -2.03 9.91 -16.60
CA VAL A 9 -1.90 8.75 -15.72
C VAL A 9 -2.53 9.11 -14.38
N ASP A 10 -3.56 8.37 -13.97
CA ASP A 10 -4.41 8.77 -12.85
C ASP A 10 -3.68 8.46 -11.53
N VAL A 11 -3.09 9.52 -10.96
CA VAL A 11 -2.37 9.50 -9.69
C VAL A 11 -3.27 8.99 -8.56
N ASP A 12 -4.57 9.30 -8.59
CA ASP A 12 -5.52 8.82 -7.59
C ASP A 12 -5.78 7.32 -7.76
N GLU A 13 -5.79 6.82 -9.00
CA GLU A 13 -5.85 5.40 -9.28
C GLU A 13 -4.59 4.67 -8.78
N ALA A 14 -3.40 5.24 -9.04
CA ALA A 14 -2.14 4.70 -8.56
C ALA A 14 -2.08 4.66 -7.02
N LEU A 15 -2.52 5.72 -6.33
CA LEU A 15 -2.64 5.74 -4.87
C LEU A 15 -3.62 4.67 -4.36
N THR A 16 -4.78 4.55 -5.00
CA THR A 16 -5.79 3.54 -4.65
C THR A 16 -5.25 2.12 -4.78
N ARG A 17 -4.47 1.83 -5.84
CA ARG A 17 -3.83 0.52 -6.05
C ARG A 17 -2.79 0.23 -4.99
N ILE A 18 -1.91 1.19 -4.70
CA ILE A 18 -0.90 1.08 -3.63
C ILE A 18 -1.57 0.74 -2.29
N ASP A 19 -2.61 1.48 -1.92
CA ASP A 19 -3.32 1.28 -0.65
C ASP A 19 -4.05 -0.06 -0.60
N SER A 20 -4.71 -0.44 -1.68
CA SER A 20 -5.43 -1.73 -1.77
C SER A 20 -4.48 -2.91 -1.66
N ARG A 21 -3.33 -2.84 -2.33
CA ARG A 21 -2.30 -3.89 -2.29
C ARG A 21 -1.66 -3.98 -0.91
N GLY A 22 -1.33 -2.85 -0.29
CA GLY A 22 -0.82 -2.80 1.07
C GLY A 22 -1.80 -3.38 2.08
N ALA A 23 -3.09 -3.03 1.98
CA ALA A 23 -4.14 -3.58 2.85
C ALA A 23 -4.33 -5.08 2.67
N LYS A 24 -4.28 -5.58 1.43
CA LYS A 24 -4.36 -7.02 1.13
C LYS A 24 -3.20 -7.79 1.76
N ILE A 25 -1.96 -7.34 1.53
CA ILE A 25 -0.76 -7.97 2.10
C ILE A 25 -0.81 -7.91 3.62
N ARG A 26 -1.19 -6.77 4.22
CA ARG A 26 -1.36 -6.63 5.67
C ARG A 26 -2.28 -7.70 6.23
N LYS A 27 -3.47 -7.84 5.62
CA LYS A 27 -4.47 -8.81 6.06
C LYS A 27 -3.92 -10.24 6.01
N GLU A 28 -3.32 -10.63 4.88
CA GLU A 28 -2.74 -11.97 4.71
C GLU A 28 -1.63 -12.25 5.74
N GLN A 29 -0.75 -11.28 6.00
CA GLN A 29 0.32 -11.46 6.98
C GLN A 29 -0.21 -11.45 8.42
N LEU A 30 -1.14 -10.56 8.75
CA LEU A 30 -1.77 -10.50 10.06
C LEU A 30 -2.47 -11.83 10.41
N GLU A 31 -3.26 -12.38 9.49
CA GLU A 31 -3.92 -13.68 9.65
C GLU A 31 -2.89 -14.80 9.89
N ARG A 32 -1.80 -14.83 9.11
CA ARG A 32 -0.71 -15.82 9.29
C ARG A 32 -0.02 -15.66 10.64
N THR A 33 0.34 -14.43 11.03
CA THR A 33 1.04 -14.14 12.28
C THR A 33 0.17 -14.49 13.48
N LEU A 34 -1.11 -14.09 13.49
CA LEU A 34 -2.04 -14.46 14.56
C LEU A 34 -2.19 -15.99 14.66
N SER A 35 -2.28 -16.68 13.52
CA SER A 35 -2.37 -18.15 13.50
C SER A 35 -1.12 -18.83 14.08
N GLN A 36 0.08 -18.29 13.79
CA GLN A 36 1.34 -18.80 14.34
C GLN A 36 1.46 -18.54 15.84
N LEU A 37 1.14 -17.32 16.29
CA LEU A 37 1.18 -16.97 17.72
C LEU A 37 0.20 -17.80 18.56
N GLN A 38 -1.00 -18.08 18.01
CA GLN A 38 -1.99 -18.93 18.65
C GLN A 38 -1.58 -20.40 18.75
N ALA A 39 -0.70 -20.88 17.87
CA ALA A 39 -0.19 -22.24 17.92
C ALA A 39 0.75 -22.46 19.12
N ASP A 40 1.45 -21.41 19.55
CA ASP A 40 2.40 -21.45 20.67
C ASP A 40 1.70 -21.21 22.02
N SER A 41 0.66 -20.36 22.07
CA SER A 41 -0.11 -20.06 23.29
C SER A 41 -1.41 -19.32 22.99
N GLU A 42 -2.37 -19.32 23.92
CA GLU A 42 -3.57 -18.48 23.79
C GLU A 42 -3.19 -16.99 23.80
N LEU A 43 -3.69 -16.25 22.81
CA LEU A 43 -3.57 -14.80 22.76
C LEU A 43 -4.68 -14.12 23.57
N THR A 44 -4.28 -13.23 24.46
CA THR A 44 -5.22 -12.28 25.09
C THR A 44 -5.75 -11.28 24.05
N ALA A 45 -6.88 -10.64 24.36
CA ALA A 45 -7.46 -9.59 23.51
C ALA A 45 -6.47 -8.43 23.29
N ASP A 46 -5.75 -8.01 24.33
CA ASP A 46 -4.78 -6.91 24.26
C ASP A 46 -3.58 -7.25 23.39
N GLN A 47 -3.07 -8.50 23.46
CA GLN A 47 -1.97 -8.94 22.60
C GLN A 47 -2.39 -9.00 21.14
N ARG A 48 -3.61 -9.49 20.87
CA ARG A 48 -4.16 -9.51 19.51
C ARG A 48 -4.28 -8.09 18.97
N LEU A 49 -4.86 -7.18 19.74
CA LEU A 49 -5.00 -5.77 19.36
C LEU A 49 -3.62 -5.13 19.09
N ALA A 50 -2.62 -5.38 19.93
CA ALA A 50 -1.27 -4.86 19.73
C ALA A 50 -0.64 -5.33 18.42
N VAL A 51 -0.87 -6.58 18.01
CA VAL A 51 -0.40 -7.10 16.72
C VAL A 51 -1.16 -6.48 15.55
N GLU A 52 -2.48 -6.29 15.68
CA GLU A 52 -3.31 -5.62 14.68
C GLU A 52 -2.85 -4.16 14.46
N GLU A 53 -2.68 -3.38 15.53
CA GLU A 53 -2.17 -1.99 15.48
C GLU A 53 -0.74 -1.91 14.93
N LEU A 54 0.14 -2.84 15.32
CA LEU A 54 1.49 -2.91 14.76
C LEU A 54 1.45 -3.14 13.26
N SER A 55 0.60 -4.06 12.77
CA SER A 55 0.48 -4.35 11.35
C SER A 55 0.01 -3.14 10.54
N GLU A 56 -0.89 -2.33 11.10
CA GLU A 56 -1.37 -1.09 10.48
C GLU A 56 -0.24 -0.06 10.37
N ARG A 57 0.45 0.20 11.48
CA ARG A 57 1.56 1.16 11.53
C ARG A 57 2.71 0.80 10.60
N LEU A 58 3.00 -0.49 10.45
CA LEU A 58 4.03 -0.97 9.52
C LEU A 58 3.66 -0.66 8.07
N VAL A 59 2.41 -0.89 7.68
CA VAL A 59 1.95 -0.58 6.32
C VAL A 59 1.92 0.92 6.08
N ASP A 60 1.41 1.71 7.02
CA ASP A 60 1.39 3.16 6.88
C ASP A 60 2.80 3.75 6.71
N GLN A 61 3.75 3.30 7.53
CA GLN A 61 5.12 3.75 7.45
C GLN A 61 5.78 3.34 6.13
N LEU A 62 5.50 2.12 5.64
CA LEU A 62 6.07 1.62 4.40
C LEU A 62 5.50 2.36 3.17
N LEU A 63 4.19 2.65 3.18
CA LEU A 63 3.50 3.30 2.06
C LEU A 63 3.68 4.82 2.05
N ALA A 64 4.10 5.44 3.15
CA ALA A 64 4.35 6.88 3.20
C ALA A 64 5.31 7.37 2.10
N VAL A 65 6.40 6.64 1.85
CA VAL A 65 7.41 7.00 0.83
C VAL A 65 6.86 6.92 -0.60
N PRO A 66 6.29 5.79 -1.08
CA PRO A 66 5.76 5.72 -2.43
C PRO A 66 4.58 6.68 -2.65
N ARG A 67 3.72 6.91 -1.64
CA ARG A 67 2.65 7.93 -1.71
C ARG A 67 3.22 9.33 -1.92
N ALA A 68 4.25 9.72 -1.18
CA ALA A 68 4.91 11.01 -1.33
C ALA A 68 5.59 11.15 -2.71
N SER A 69 6.32 10.13 -3.14
CA SER A 69 6.98 10.10 -4.45
C SER A 69 5.99 10.28 -5.60
N LEU A 70 4.83 9.62 -5.51
CA LEU A 70 3.78 9.70 -6.53
C LEU A 70 3.11 11.08 -6.55
N GLN A 71 2.88 11.70 -5.39
CA GLN A 71 2.39 13.07 -5.30
C GLN A 71 3.39 14.09 -5.86
N ASP A 72 4.69 13.88 -5.64
CA ASP A 72 5.73 14.74 -6.20
C ASP A 72 5.84 14.57 -7.72
N ALA A 73 5.73 13.34 -8.24
CA ALA A 73 5.67 13.08 -9.68
C ALA A 73 4.48 13.78 -10.33
N ALA A 74 3.30 13.72 -9.70
CA ALA A 74 2.10 14.42 -10.14
C ALA A 74 2.29 15.93 -10.25
N ARG A 75 2.94 16.55 -9.25
CA ARG A 75 3.23 17.99 -9.23
C ARG A 75 4.19 18.40 -10.34
N ASN A 76 5.13 17.53 -10.69
CA ASN A 76 6.18 17.81 -11.66
C ASN A 76 5.85 17.31 -13.08
N ALA A 77 4.65 16.73 -13.30
CA ALA A 77 4.27 16.08 -14.56
C ALA A 77 5.29 15.00 -15.02
N ASP A 78 5.79 14.23 -14.06
CA ASP A 78 6.73 13.13 -14.30
C ASP A 78 5.97 11.83 -14.61
N GLU A 79 5.62 11.66 -15.89
CA GLU A 79 4.84 10.50 -16.37
C GLU A 79 5.59 9.17 -16.17
N GLU A 80 6.93 9.15 -16.31
CA GLU A 80 7.75 7.94 -16.15
C GLU A 80 7.68 7.38 -14.73
N THR A 81 7.75 8.26 -13.72
CA THR A 81 7.62 7.84 -12.32
C THR A 81 6.21 7.31 -12.02
N ILE A 82 5.16 7.91 -12.59
CA ILE A 82 3.78 7.46 -12.37
C ILE A 82 3.54 6.09 -13.04
N GLU A 83 4.02 5.89 -14.27
CA GLU A 83 3.95 4.59 -14.95
C GLU A 83 4.72 3.49 -14.20
N THR A 84 5.92 3.80 -13.73
CA THR A 84 6.73 2.88 -12.93
C THR A 84 6.00 2.48 -11.65
N ALA A 85 5.39 3.46 -10.96
CA ALA A 85 4.59 3.18 -9.77
C ALA A 85 3.38 2.29 -10.11
N MET A 86 2.68 2.55 -11.22
CA MET A 86 1.56 1.71 -11.65
C MET A 86 1.98 0.25 -11.88
N SER A 87 3.12 0.01 -12.54
CA SER A 87 3.64 -1.33 -12.81
C SER A 87 4.11 -2.06 -11.54
N LEU A 88 4.78 -1.37 -10.62
CA LEU A 88 5.30 -1.98 -9.38
C LEU A 88 4.19 -2.46 -8.44
N PHE A 89 3.02 -1.82 -8.50
CA PHE A 89 1.90 -2.06 -7.59
C PHE A 89 0.69 -2.75 -8.23
N GLU A 90 0.85 -3.37 -9.40
CA GLU A 90 -0.11 -4.33 -9.97
C GLU A 90 -0.36 -5.55 -9.04
#